data_AF-A0A920RFY5-F1
#
_entry.id   AF-A0A920RFY5-F1
#
_cell.length_a   1.000
_cell.length_b   1.000
_cell.length_c   1.000
_cell.angle_alpha   90.00
_cell.angle_beta   90.00
_cell.angle_gamma   90.00
#
_symmetry.space_group_name_H-M   'P 1'
#
loop_
_entity.id
_entity.type
_entity.pdbx_description
1 polymer ?
#
loop_
_entity_poly.entity_id
_entity_poly.type
_entity_poly.pdbx_seq_one_letter_code
_entity_poly.pdbx_strand_id
1 'polypeptide(L)'
;MKGNDPRPCRGLSTLPPGFAYRILDRSGERMSDGHLTPILPDGMACFEAGDRQLVLMRNHEIHIGPAADQALAYDPQRGGGVTRLVLDKQSGALVSSNLVLTGTSRNCAGGPSPWGWLSCEEIDEPGHGYVFLCDPSSSTLQPPQILPDLGRFKHEAAAVDVLQQVTYLTKTTHEV
;
A
#
# COMPACT_ATOMS: atom_id res chain seq x y z
N MET A 1 -29.93 14.70 -29.89
CA MET A 1 -28.62 14.87 -29.21
C MET A 1 -28.84 15.44 -27.82
N LYS A 2 -28.76 14.59 -26.78
CA LYS A 2 -28.57 15.03 -25.39
C LYS A 2 -27.52 14.09 -24.79
N GLY A 3 -26.49 14.71 -24.21
CA GLY A 3 -25.21 14.11 -23.88
C GLY A 3 -25.30 13.00 -22.85
N ASN A 4 -24.37 12.07 -23.00
CA ASN A 4 -24.08 10.99 -22.08
C ASN A 4 -23.47 11.61 -20.81
N ASP A 5 -24.23 11.69 -19.72
CA ASP A 5 -23.77 12.16 -18.40
C ASP A 5 -23.19 10.96 -17.62
N PRO A 6 -21.86 10.88 -17.42
CA PRO A 6 -21.24 9.79 -16.69
C PRO A 6 -21.32 10.08 -15.18
N ARG A 7 -22.47 9.87 -14.57
CA ARG A 7 -22.59 9.97 -13.11
C ARG A 7 -21.85 8.80 -12.44
N PRO A 8 -20.93 9.06 -11.49
CA PRO A 8 -20.16 8.03 -10.81
C PRO A 8 -21.05 7.21 -9.87
N CYS A 9 -20.63 5.97 -9.64
CA CYS A 9 -21.32 4.92 -8.89
C CYS A 9 -22.06 5.45 -7.64
N ARG A 10 -23.38 5.35 -7.60
CA ARG A 10 -24.17 5.61 -6.38
C ARG A 10 -23.99 4.44 -5.41
N GLY A 11 -23.59 4.70 -4.15
CA GLY A 11 -23.97 3.83 -3.02
C GLY A 11 -22.91 3.31 -2.05
N LEU A 12 -21.61 3.61 -2.20
CA LEU A 12 -20.59 3.16 -1.24
C LEU A 12 -20.20 4.21 -0.20
N SER A 13 -20.22 5.49 -0.57
CA SER A 13 -19.89 6.59 0.34
C SER A 13 -20.73 7.81 0.04
N THR A 14 -21.07 8.55 1.09
CA THR A 14 -21.80 9.82 0.99
C THR A 14 -20.77 10.94 1.01
N LEU A 15 -20.73 11.73 -0.06
CA LEU A 15 -19.82 12.87 -0.17
C LEU A 15 -20.58 14.20 -0.12
N PRO A 16 -19.95 15.30 0.34
CA PRO A 16 -20.51 16.63 0.24
C PRO A 16 -20.88 16.99 -1.22
N PRO A 17 -21.86 17.87 -1.44
CA PRO A 17 -22.19 18.37 -2.77
C PRO A 17 -20.95 18.91 -3.51
N GLY A 18 -20.81 18.57 -4.78
CA GLY A 18 -19.66 18.96 -5.61
C GLY A 18 -18.48 17.98 -5.60
N PHE A 19 -18.50 16.98 -4.70
CA PHE A 19 -17.49 15.91 -4.69
C PHE A 19 -18.00 14.65 -5.38
N ALA A 20 -17.06 13.92 -5.96
CA ALA A 20 -17.28 12.62 -6.58
C ALA A 20 -16.12 11.68 -6.23
N TYR A 21 -16.40 10.38 -6.25
CA TYR A 21 -15.37 9.36 -6.13
C TYR A 21 -15.37 8.44 -7.33
N ARG A 22 -14.27 7.73 -7.50
CA ARG A 22 -14.13 6.59 -8.38
C ARG A 22 -13.56 5.43 -7.57
N ILE A 23 -14.05 4.23 -7.85
CA ILE A 23 -13.47 3.01 -7.33
C ILE A 23 -12.29 2.66 -8.23
N LEU A 24 -11.09 2.56 -7.65
CA LEU A 24 -9.89 2.20 -8.40
C LEU A 24 -9.79 0.69 -8.59
N ASP A 25 -10.00 -0.08 -7.52
CA ASP A 25 -10.04 -1.53 -7.50
C ASP A 25 -10.95 -2.02 -6.35
N ARG A 26 -11.27 -3.31 -6.33
CA ARG A 26 -11.95 -3.98 -5.22
C ARG A 26 -11.17 -5.22 -4.81
N SER A 27 -11.18 -5.53 -3.52
CA SER A 27 -10.56 -6.76 -3.01
C SER A 27 -11.14 -7.99 -3.70
N GLY A 28 -10.26 -8.94 -4.05
CA GLY A 28 -10.59 -10.15 -4.79
C GLY A 28 -10.76 -9.96 -6.30
N GLU A 29 -10.73 -8.73 -6.84
CA GLU A 29 -10.62 -8.52 -8.28
C GLU A 29 -9.20 -8.82 -8.77
N ARG A 30 -9.08 -9.18 -10.05
CA ARG A 30 -7.77 -9.49 -10.65
C ARG A 30 -7.03 -8.22 -11.02
N MET A 31 -5.78 -8.11 -10.57
CA MET A 31 -4.85 -7.04 -10.94
C MET A 31 -4.15 -7.33 -12.27
N SER A 32 -3.41 -6.36 -12.79
CA SER A 32 -2.74 -6.47 -14.10
C SER A 32 -1.63 -7.52 -14.13
N ASP A 33 -0.99 -7.80 -12.99
CA ASP A 33 0.00 -8.87 -12.82
C ASP A 33 -0.61 -10.27 -12.67
N GLY A 34 -1.94 -10.37 -12.66
CA GLY A 34 -2.67 -11.63 -12.54
C GLY A 34 -2.95 -12.07 -11.10
N HIS A 35 -2.39 -11.41 -10.08
CA HIS A 35 -2.76 -11.68 -8.69
C HIS A 35 -4.15 -11.09 -8.37
N LEU A 36 -4.73 -11.50 -7.24
CA LEU A 36 -5.94 -10.87 -6.72
C LEU A 36 -5.55 -9.67 -5.87
N THR A 37 -6.32 -8.59 -5.97
CA THR A 37 -6.24 -7.45 -5.06
C THR A 37 -6.45 -7.95 -3.62
N PRO A 38 -5.49 -7.78 -2.71
CA PRO A 38 -5.65 -8.25 -1.35
C PRO A 38 -6.77 -7.51 -0.61
N ILE A 39 -7.28 -8.12 0.46
CA ILE A 39 -8.26 -7.53 1.37
C ILE A 39 -7.60 -6.52 2.31
N LEU A 40 -8.40 -5.84 3.15
CA LEU A 40 -7.93 -4.95 4.22
C LEU A 40 -6.91 -3.89 3.76
N PRO A 41 -7.23 -3.09 2.72
CA PRO A 41 -6.37 -1.98 2.32
C PRO A 41 -6.22 -0.97 3.47
N ASP A 42 -5.01 -0.50 3.69
CA ASP A 42 -4.68 0.44 4.78
C ASP A 42 -3.79 1.59 4.27
N GLY A 43 -2.81 2.04 5.05
CA GLY A 43 -1.93 3.17 4.76
C GLY A 43 -1.42 3.22 3.33
N MET A 44 -1.44 4.42 2.77
CA MET A 44 -1.11 4.64 1.37
C MET A 44 -0.52 6.02 1.11
N ALA A 45 0.29 6.12 0.05
CA ALA A 45 0.81 7.38 -0.44
C ALA A 45 0.95 7.39 -1.96
N CYS A 46 0.82 8.57 -2.54
CA CYS A 46 1.04 8.80 -3.96
C CYS A 46 2.48 9.27 -4.23
N PHE A 47 3.06 8.73 -5.30
CA PHE A 47 4.38 9.07 -5.82
C PHE A 47 4.26 9.53 -7.26
N GLU A 48 5.00 10.58 -7.60
CA GLU A 48 5.06 11.09 -8.97
C GLU A 48 5.80 10.10 -9.87
N ALA A 49 5.21 9.73 -11.02
CA ALA A 49 5.83 8.87 -12.02
C ALA A 49 5.75 9.54 -13.41
N GLY A 50 6.77 10.34 -13.73
CA GLY A 50 6.79 11.13 -14.97
C GLY A 50 5.61 12.11 -15.09
N ASP A 51 5.45 12.75 -16.24
CA ASP A 51 4.50 13.87 -16.40
C ASP A 51 3.03 13.47 -16.33
N ARG A 52 2.72 12.20 -16.62
CA ARG A 52 1.33 11.73 -16.83
C ARG A 52 0.87 10.64 -15.88
N GLN A 53 1.72 10.10 -15.01
CA GLN A 53 1.34 9.02 -14.11
C GLN A 53 1.55 9.38 -12.65
N LEU A 54 0.62 8.92 -11.83
CA LEU A 54 0.69 8.93 -10.38
C LEU A 54 0.69 7.48 -9.91
N VAL A 55 1.59 7.12 -9.01
CA VAL A 55 1.67 5.79 -8.43
C VAL A 55 1.12 5.84 -7.01
N LEU A 56 0.08 5.08 -6.73
CA LEU A 56 -0.42 4.87 -5.37
C LEU A 56 0.17 3.56 -4.82
N MET A 57 0.95 3.67 -3.75
CA MET A 57 1.42 2.53 -2.97
C MET A 57 0.47 2.33 -1.79
N ARG A 58 -0.01 1.10 -1.57
CA ARG A 58 -1.05 0.80 -0.59
C ARG A 58 -0.76 -0.50 0.17
N ASN A 59 -0.77 -0.41 1.49
CA ASN A 59 -0.66 -1.55 2.39
C ASN A 59 -1.91 -2.42 2.42
N HIS A 60 -1.71 -3.66 2.88
CA HIS A 60 -2.79 -4.59 3.20
C HIS A 60 -2.57 -5.21 4.58
N GLU A 61 -3.43 -4.88 5.54
CA GLU A 61 -3.28 -5.18 6.98
C GLU A 61 -3.69 -6.62 7.34
N ILE A 62 -3.18 -7.59 6.59
CA ILE A 62 -3.56 -8.99 6.75
C ILE A 62 -2.58 -9.68 7.68
N HIS A 63 -3.08 -10.29 8.76
CA HIS A 63 -2.23 -10.96 9.74
C HIS A 63 -1.82 -12.38 9.33
N ILE A 64 -2.77 -13.21 8.89
CA ILE A 64 -2.57 -14.61 8.49
C ILE A 64 -3.23 -14.84 7.13
N GLY A 65 -2.54 -15.55 6.24
CA GLY A 65 -3.04 -15.89 4.91
C GLY A 65 -1.90 -16.34 3.99
N PRO A 66 -2.19 -17.02 2.87
CA PRO A 66 -1.13 -17.38 1.94
C PRO A 66 -0.52 -16.12 1.31
N ALA A 67 0.80 -16.04 1.32
CA ALA A 67 1.50 -15.06 0.51
C ALA A 67 1.20 -15.28 -0.99
N ALA A 68 1.17 -14.20 -1.76
CA ALA A 68 0.80 -14.25 -3.17
C ALA A 68 1.81 -15.02 -4.04
N ASP A 69 3.07 -15.04 -3.62
CA ASP A 69 4.16 -15.83 -4.18
C ASP A 69 5.00 -16.39 -3.02
N GLN A 70 5.25 -17.70 -3.02
CA GLN A 70 5.94 -18.37 -1.92
C GLN A 70 7.46 -18.20 -1.95
N ALA A 71 8.04 -17.92 -3.12
CA ALA A 71 9.48 -17.73 -3.30
C ALA A 71 9.92 -16.30 -2.98
N LEU A 72 9.03 -15.32 -3.20
CA LEU A 72 9.27 -13.90 -2.91
C LEU A 72 8.65 -13.42 -1.60
N ALA A 73 7.93 -14.28 -0.88
CA ALA A 73 7.36 -13.96 0.43
C ALA A 73 8.42 -13.71 1.49
N TYR A 74 8.16 -12.75 2.38
CA TYR A 74 8.89 -12.63 3.63
C TYR A 74 8.61 -13.81 4.58
N ASP A 75 7.34 -14.03 4.92
CA ASP A 75 6.82 -15.22 5.59
C ASP A 75 5.67 -15.80 4.73
N PRO A 76 5.81 -17.03 4.20
CA PRO A 76 4.79 -17.63 3.35
C PRO A 76 3.41 -17.82 4.00
N GLN A 77 3.32 -17.76 5.33
CA GLN A 77 2.09 -17.91 6.11
C GLN A 77 1.35 -16.57 6.38
N ARG A 78 1.90 -15.46 5.91
CA ARG A 78 1.31 -14.12 6.08
C ARG A 78 0.75 -13.59 4.77
N GLY A 79 -0.42 -12.96 4.86
CA GLY A 79 -1.14 -12.46 3.70
C GLY A 79 -0.95 -10.96 3.43
N GLY A 80 -0.26 -10.24 4.31
CA GLY A 80 -0.02 -8.82 4.15
C GLY A 80 0.99 -8.50 3.06
N GLY A 81 1.10 -7.22 2.76
CA GLY A 81 1.99 -6.73 1.70
C GLY A 81 1.59 -5.35 1.20
N VAL A 82 2.09 -5.04 0.01
CA VAL A 82 1.88 -3.73 -0.64
C VAL A 82 1.50 -3.93 -2.08
N THR A 83 0.46 -3.23 -2.50
CA THR A 83 0.06 -3.08 -3.89
C THR A 83 0.49 -1.73 -4.43
N ARG A 84 0.72 -1.70 -5.74
CA ARG A 84 1.06 -0.52 -6.53
C ARG A 84 -0.01 -0.34 -7.59
N LEU A 85 -0.62 0.84 -7.63
CA LEU A 85 -1.62 1.22 -8.63
C LEU A 85 -1.06 2.39 -9.44
N VAL A 86 -1.01 2.25 -10.77
CA VAL A 86 -0.63 3.32 -11.69
C VAL A 86 -1.89 4.02 -12.18
N LEU A 87 -1.97 5.32 -11.97
CA LEU A 87 -3.09 6.16 -12.36
C LEU A 87 -2.67 7.14 -13.45
N ASP A 88 -3.53 7.37 -14.43
CA ASP A 88 -3.38 8.51 -15.33
C ASP A 88 -3.72 9.80 -14.56
N LYS A 89 -2.76 10.71 -14.45
CA LYS A 89 -2.88 11.95 -13.64
C LYS A 89 -4.03 12.85 -14.07
N GLN A 90 -4.33 12.89 -15.37
CA GLN A 90 -5.33 13.81 -15.91
C GLN A 90 -6.75 13.30 -15.65
N SER A 91 -6.98 12.01 -15.90
CA SER A 91 -8.30 11.40 -15.81
C SER A 91 -8.59 10.71 -14.47
N GLY A 92 -7.56 10.42 -13.67
CA GLY A 92 -7.63 9.60 -12.47
C GLY A 92 -7.99 8.13 -12.77
N ALA A 93 -7.80 7.67 -14.00
CA ALA A 93 -8.13 6.30 -14.39
C ALA A 93 -7.01 5.33 -13.97
N LEU A 94 -7.38 4.15 -13.47
CA LEU A 94 -6.42 3.08 -13.23
C LEU A 94 -5.87 2.58 -14.58
N VAL A 95 -4.55 2.62 -14.72
CA VAL A 95 -3.80 2.15 -15.90
C VAL A 95 -3.32 0.71 -15.67
N SER A 96 -2.76 0.43 -14.50
CA SER A 96 -2.35 -0.92 -14.12
C SER A 96 -2.25 -1.06 -12.60
N SER A 97 -2.23 -2.30 -12.12
CA SER A 97 -1.97 -2.63 -10.73
C SER A 97 -1.14 -3.91 -10.58
N ASN A 98 -0.28 -3.94 -9.56
CA ASN A 98 0.56 -5.08 -9.23
C ASN A 98 0.88 -5.17 -7.73
N LEU A 99 1.28 -6.33 -7.24
CA LEU A 99 1.96 -6.47 -5.95
C LEU A 99 3.41 -6.01 -6.06
N VAL A 100 3.94 -5.44 -4.98
CA VAL A 100 5.37 -5.10 -4.83
C VAL A 100 6.00 -5.76 -3.60
N LEU A 101 5.20 -6.11 -2.59
CA LEU A 101 5.60 -6.83 -1.39
C LEU A 101 4.52 -7.84 -1.00
N THR A 102 4.92 -9.02 -0.51
CA THR A 102 4.01 -10.04 0.02
C THR A 102 4.67 -10.83 1.16
N GLY A 103 3.87 -11.51 1.97
CA GLY A 103 4.36 -12.32 3.08
C GLY A 103 4.70 -11.51 4.34
N THR A 104 4.26 -10.27 4.43
CA THR A 104 4.37 -9.46 5.66
C THR A 104 3.06 -9.52 6.45
N SER A 105 3.06 -9.07 7.70
CA SER A 105 1.92 -9.20 8.60
C SER A 105 1.45 -7.85 9.12
N ARG A 106 0.13 -7.61 9.06
CA ARG A 106 -0.49 -6.37 9.58
C ARG A 106 0.23 -5.12 9.11
N ASN A 107 0.41 -5.00 7.78
CA ASN A 107 0.90 -3.76 7.19
C ASN A 107 -0.16 -2.69 7.42
N CYS A 108 0.05 -1.85 8.43
CA CYS A 108 -0.92 -0.85 8.89
C CYS A 108 -0.72 0.44 8.10
N ALA A 109 -0.31 1.52 8.76
CA ALA A 109 0.12 2.74 8.11
C ALA A 109 1.56 2.61 7.55
N GLY A 110 2.27 3.73 7.43
CA GLY A 110 3.56 3.76 6.79
C GLY A 110 4.02 5.18 6.58
N GLY A 111 4.87 5.39 5.58
CA GLY A 111 5.39 6.70 5.28
C GLY A 111 5.95 6.84 3.87
N PRO A 112 5.63 7.91 3.12
CA PRO A 112 6.43 8.24 1.96
C PRO A 112 7.83 8.69 2.40
N SER A 113 8.84 8.26 1.64
CA SER A 113 10.23 8.67 1.81
C SER A 113 10.86 8.96 0.45
N PRO A 114 12.01 9.67 0.38
CA PRO A 114 12.75 9.85 -0.87
C PRO A 114 13.18 8.56 -1.55
N TRP A 115 13.25 7.46 -0.78
CA TRP A 115 13.69 6.15 -1.26
C TRP A 115 12.53 5.24 -1.67
N GLY A 116 11.29 5.65 -1.41
CA GLY A 116 10.08 4.87 -1.70
C GLY A 116 9.06 4.85 -0.56
N TRP A 117 8.16 3.87 -0.60
CA TRP A 117 7.16 3.66 0.44
C TRP A 117 7.72 2.84 1.58
N LEU A 118 7.58 3.34 2.81
CA LEU A 118 7.88 2.60 4.04
C LEU A 118 6.60 1.93 4.53
N SER A 119 6.52 0.61 4.39
CA SER A 119 5.41 -0.19 4.91
C SER A 119 5.73 -0.69 6.31
N CYS A 120 4.83 -0.46 7.27
CA CYS A 120 5.05 -0.76 8.68
C CYS A 120 4.24 -1.98 9.12
N GLU A 121 4.88 -3.00 9.70
CA GLU A 121 4.17 -4.09 10.38
C GLU A 121 3.76 -3.67 11.80
N GLU A 122 2.46 -3.66 12.09
CA GLU A 122 1.88 -3.31 13.40
C GLU A 122 1.79 -4.54 14.33
N ILE A 123 2.90 -5.28 14.44
CA ILE A 123 2.99 -6.50 15.24
C ILE A 123 4.38 -6.66 15.86
N ASP A 124 4.51 -7.48 16.91
CA ASP A 124 5.79 -7.73 17.59
C ASP A 124 6.08 -9.22 17.82
N GLU A 125 5.45 -10.09 17.02
CA GLU A 125 5.75 -11.52 16.97
C GLU A 125 7.22 -11.80 16.55
N PRO A 126 7.81 -12.93 16.97
CA PRO A 126 9.14 -13.31 16.53
C PRO A 126 9.26 -13.33 15.01
N GLY A 127 10.26 -12.63 14.47
CA GLY A 127 10.44 -12.49 13.03
C GLY A 127 9.60 -11.39 12.37
N HIS A 128 8.74 -10.67 13.09
CA HIS A 128 7.92 -9.57 12.52
C HIS A 128 8.05 -8.27 13.33
N GLY A 129 7.40 -7.21 12.85
CA GLY A 129 7.41 -5.88 13.44
C GLY A 129 8.47 -4.98 12.85
N TYR A 130 8.74 -5.13 11.56
CA TYR A 130 9.73 -4.33 10.85
C TYR A 130 9.08 -3.30 9.92
N VAL A 131 9.91 -2.36 9.48
CA VAL A 131 9.60 -1.48 8.36
C VAL A 131 10.22 -2.07 7.08
N PHE A 132 9.46 -2.09 6.00
CA PHE A 132 9.87 -2.56 4.68
C PHE A 132 9.91 -1.40 3.69
N LEU A 133 10.99 -1.30 2.92
CA LEU A 133 11.08 -0.35 1.81
C LEU A 133 10.48 -0.96 0.54
N CYS A 134 9.59 -0.23 -0.12
CA CYS A 134 8.96 -0.63 -1.38
C CYS A 134 9.22 0.44 -2.44
N ASP A 135 9.83 0.04 -3.56
CA ASP A 135 10.11 0.91 -4.69
C ASP A 135 8.82 1.21 -5.50
N PRO A 136 8.37 2.48 -5.57
CA PRO A 136 7.19 2.86 -6.34
C PRO A 136 7.37 2.73 -7.87
N SER A 137 8.59 2.52 -8.36
CA SER A 137 8.85 2.25 -9.78
C SER A 137 8.70 0.75 -10.14
N SER A 138 8.66 -0.14 -9.15
CA SER A 138 8.63 -1.58 -9.39
C SER A 138 7.29 -2.04 -9.97
N SER A 139 7.30 -2.47 -11.23
CA SER A 139 6.13 -3.04 -11.91
C SER A 139 5.91 -4.52 -11.62
N THR A 140 6.71 -5.13 -10.74
CA THR A 140 6.62 -6.55 -10.35
C THR A 140 6.77 -6.71 -8.85
N LEU A 141 6.38 -7.89 -8.36
CA LEU A 141 6.67 -8.31 -6.99
C LEU A 141 8.19 -8.39 -6.77
N GLN A 142 8.68 -7.89 -5.64
CA GLN A 142 10.10 -7.86 -5.29
C GLN A 142 10.36 -8.70 -4.02
N PRO A 143 11.59 -9.21 -3.83
CA PRO A 143 12.02 -9.71 -2.53
C PRO A 143 11.86 -8.63 -1.44
N PRO A 144 11.55 -9.01 -0.20
CA PRO A 144 11.34 -8.06 0.89
C PRO A 144 12.62 -7.31 1.25
N GLN A 145 12.54 -5.98 1.31
CA GLN A 145 13.65 -5.12 1.76
C GLN A 145 13.36 -4.58 3.17
N ILE A 146 13.90 -5.27 4.17
CA ILE A 146 13.74 -4.91 5.59
C ILE A 146 14.69 -3.77 5.97
N LEU A 147 14.24 -2.85 6.81
CA LEU A 147 15.06 -1.79 7.43
C LEU A 147 15.26 -2.07 8.93
N PRO A 148 16.21 -2.96 9.32
CA PRO A 148 16.35 -3.40 10.70
C PRO A 148 16.79 -2.28 11.66
N ASP A 149 17.51 -1.28 11.16
CA ASP A 149 17.99 -0.15 11.95
C ASP A 149 16.85 0.77 12.46
N LEU A 150 15.64 0.64 11.89
CA LEU A 150 14.43 1.31 12.38
C LEU A 150 13.80 0.59 13.58
N GLY A 151 14.38 -0.53 14.02
CA GLY A 151 13.96 -1.30 15.18
C GLY A 151 12.76 -2.19 14.92
N ARG A 152 12.42 -2.99 15.94
CA ARG A 152 11.34 -3.99 15.88
C ARG A 152 10.29 -3.76 16.97
N PHE A 153 9.10 -3.33 16.57
CA PHE A 153 7.94 -3.14 17.43
C PHE A 153 6.68 -3.02 16.56
N LYS A 154 5.52 -2.81 17.19
CA LYS A 154 4.25 -2.53 16.51
C LYS A 154 4.29 -1.16 15.83
N HIS A 155 4.88 -1.08 14.65
CA HIS A 155 5.02 0.17 13.88
C HIS A 155 3.66 0.54 13.30
N GLU A 156 3.26 1.79 13.52
CA GLU A 156 2.08 2.37 12.89
C GLU A 156 2.51 3.17 11.66
N ALA A 157 2.98 4.41 11.84
CA ALA A 157 3.36 5.30 10.76
C ALA A 157 4.86 5.67 10.84
N ALA A 158 5.40 6.03 9.68
CA ALA A 158 6.75 6.56 9.54
C ALA A 158 6.69 7.95 8.91
N ALA A 159 7.38 8.93 9.49
CA ALA A 159 7.52 10.27 8.94
C ALA A 159 8.99 10.60 8.75
N VAL A 160 9.39 10.90 7.51
CA VAL A 160 10.78 11.19 7.16
C VAL A 160 10.98 12.70 7.03
N ASP A 161 11.84 13.25 7.89
CA ASP A 161 12.43 14.58 7.72
C ASP A 161 13.74 14.44 6.95
N VAL A 162 13.68 14.79 5.67
CA VAL A 162 14.81 14.66 4.74
C VAL A 162 15.92 15.68 5.00
N LEU A 163 15.60 16.83 5.58
CA LEU A 163 16.57 17.90 5.84
C LEU A 163 17.41 17.56 7.07
N GLN A 164 16.76 17.01 8.09
CA GLN A 164 17.42 16.61 9.33
C GLN A 164 17.88 15.15 9.32
N GLN A 165 17.51 14.38 8.30
CA GLN A 165 17.78 12.94 8.18
C GLN A 165 17.22 12.14 9.36
N VAL A 166 16.02 12.50 9.82
CA VAL A 166 15.33 11.86 10.95
C VAL A 166 14.09 11.12 10.45
N THR A 167 13.93 9.88 10.89
CA THR A 167 12.69 9.13 10.72
C THR A 167 11.98 9.03 12.07
N TYR A 168 10.80 9.63 12.16
CA TYR A 168 9.91 9.50 13.31
C TYR A 168 9.02 8.28 13.12
N LEU A 169 8.94 7.41 14.13
CA LEU A 169 8.15 6.19 14.11
C LEU A 169 7.15 6.23 15.25
N THR A 170 5.89 5.92 14.95
CA THR A 170 4.86 5.78 15.97
C THR A 170 4.67 4.31 16.31
N LYS A 171 4.45 4.03 17.60
CA LYS A 171 4.15 2.70 18.11
C LYS A 171 2.71 2.69 18.60
N THR A 172 1.94 1.70 18.17
CA THR A 172 0.61 1.44 18.73
C THR A 172 0.73 0.53 19.95
N THR A 173 0.18 0.99 21.07
CA THR A 173 0.00 0.18 22.28
C THR A 173 -1.47 0.20 22.65
N HIS A 174 -2.16 -0.92 22.47
CA HIS A 174 -3.40 -1.15 23.19
C HIS A 174 -3.02 -1.59 24.61
N GLU A 175 -3.08 -0.66 25.56
CA GLU A 175 -3.34 -1.05 26.95
C GLU A 175 -4.80 -1.48 27.01
N VAL A 176 -5.03 -2.75 27.36
CA VAL A 176 -6.36 -3.24 27.75
C VAL A 176 -6.42 -3.24 29.27
#